data_AF-A0A1T4ZIG0-F1
#
_entry.id   AF-A0A1T4ZIG0-F1
#
_cell.length_a   1.000
_cell.length_b   1.000
_cell.length_c   1.000
_cell.angle_alpha   90.00
_cell.angle_beta   90.00
_cell.angle_gamma   90.00
#
_symmetry.space_group_name_H-M   'P 1'
#
loop_
_entity.id
_entity.type
_entity.pdbx_description
1 polymer ?
#
loop_
_entity_poly.entity_id
_entity_poly.type
_entity_poly.pdbx_seq_one_letter_code
_entity_poly.pdbx_strand_id
1 'polypeptide(L)'
;MLMHDSTVKPITRNFSLLVPVPEIHLLSGQDVCEQEGKVAFGSQDFEVFRKLDQDRNDRIVKVFIYATLQENRSFIPKVTWQALYIGHVDSRRGRHPQGMKYRPATAANDAPNFAIFWEVTDLKPLDIPLNISNFKAVGKKDAFQSRFIPEKPLIIQYF
;
A
#
# COMPACT_ATOMS: atom_id res chain seq x y z
N MET A 1 -32.25 18.92 -7.60
CA MET A 1 -31.59 17.78 -8.27
C MET A 1 -30.52 17.26 -7.33
N LEU A 2 -30.75 16.09 -6.75
CA LEU A 2 -29.89 15.46 -5.74
C LEU A 2 -28.48 15.25 -6.28
N MET A 3 -27.45 15.64 -5.52
CA MET A 3 -26.11 15.08 -5.69
C MET A 3 -25.51 14.69 -4.34
N HIS A 4 -25.77 13.43 -4.03
CA HIS A 4 -24.90 12.42 -3.42
C HIS A 4 -24.17 12.77 -2.11
N ASP A 5 -24.79 12.24 -1.05
CA ASP A 5 -24.18 11.73 0.18
C ASP A 5 -22.65 11.55 0.09
N SER A 6 -21.92 12.37 0.83
CA SER A 6 -20.49 12.20 1.09
C SER A 6 -20.32 11.12 2.16
N THR A 7 -20.73 9.89 1.85
CA THR A 7 -20.61 8.80 2.82
C THR A 7 -19.14 8.44 2.93
N VAL A 8 -18.53 8.81 4.06
CA VAL A 8 -17.19 8.36 4.44
C VAL A 8 -17.18 6.84 4.39
N LYS A 9 -16.44 6.26 3.43
CA LYS A 9 -16.33 4.80 3.30
C LYS A 9 -15.75 4.24 4.60
N PRO A 10 -16.42 3.31 5.28
CA PRO A 10 -15.93 2.80 6.56
C PRO A 10 -14.63 2.02 6.35
N ILE A 11 -13.72 2.10 7.32
CA ILE A 11 -12.50 1.30 7.34
C ILE A 11 -12.84 -0.12 7.80
N THR A 12 -12.46 -1.13 7.03
CA THR A 12 -12.60 -2.53 7.47
C THR A 12 -11.59 -2.87 8.56
N ARG A 13 -12.01 -3.64 9.57
CA ARG A 13 -11.14 -4.17 10.63
C ARG A 13 -10.85 -5.67 10.48
N ASN A 14 -11.38 -6.31 9.44
CA ASN A 14 -11.27 -7.76 9.26
C ASN A 14 -9.87 -8.19 8.79
N PHE A 15 -9.21 -7.31 8.04
CA PHE A 15 -7.89 -7.52 7.45
C PHE A 15 -7.22 -6.19 7.12
N SER A 16 -5.94 -6.25 6.78
CA SER A 16 -5.13 -5.12 6.31
C SER A 16 -4.18 -5.60 5.21
N LEU A 17 -3.47 -4.66 4.61
CA LEU A 17 -2.47 -4.95 3.59
C LEU A 17 -1.07 -4.66 4.13
N LEU A 18 -0.12 -5.57 3.95
CA LEU A 18 1.30 -5.34 4.17
C LEU A 18 2.00 -5.33 2.82
N VAL A 19 2.73 -4.25 2.50
CA VAL A 19 3.44 -4.12 1.22
C VAL A 19 4.88 -3.64 1.40
N PRO A 20 5.84 -4.16 0.61
CA PRO A 20 7.14 -3.53 0.46
C PRO A 20 7.09 -2.38 -0.54
N VAL A 21 7.68 -1.24 -0.20
CA VAL A 21 7.87 -0.10 -1.13
C VAL A 21 9.24 0.53 -0.88
N PRO A 22 10.03 0.83 -1.92
CA PRO A 22 11.27 1.61 -1.76
C PRO A 22 11.02 2.92 -1.04
N GLU A 23 11.85 3.23 -0.03
CA GLU A 23 11.70 4.44 0.80
C GLU A 23 11.64 5.72 -0.03
N ILE A 24 12.47 5.80 -1.08
CA ILE A 24 12.50 6.95 -2.00
C ILE A 24 11.15 7.19 -2.72
N HIS A 25 10.35 6.14 -2.95
CA HIS A 25 9.01 6.27 -3.51
C HIS A 25 7.98 6.65 -2.46
N LEU A 26 8.21 6.32 -1.18
CA LEU A 26 7.33 6.73 -0.09
C LEU A 26 7.49 8.22 0.22
N LEU A 27 8.73 8.69 0.32
CA LEU A 27 9.04 10.11 0.52
C LEU A 27 8.45 10.96 -0.61
N SER A 28 8.79 10.64 -1.87
CA SER A 28 8.21 11.36 -3.03
C SER A 28 6.71 11.14 -3.19
N GLY A 29 6.20 9.98 -2.75
CA GLY A 29 4.78 9.65 -2.84
C GLY A 29 3.93 10.38 -1.81
N GLN A 30 4.50 10.73 -0.65
CA GLN A 30 3.83 11.53 0.36
C GLN A 30 3.50 12.92 -0.19
N ASP A 31 4.46 13.59 -0.82
CA ASP A 31 4.23 14.90 -1.47
C ASP A 31 3.07 14.84 -2.47
N VAL A 32 3.04 13.80 -3.30
CA VAL A 32 1.95 13.57 -4.27
C VAL A 32 0.62 13.32 -3.55
N CYS A 33 0.62 12.50 -2.49
CA CYS A 33 -0.58 12.20 -1.73
C CYS A 33 -1.16 13.45 -1.04
N GLU A 34 -0.31 14.33 -0.53
CA GLU A 34 -0.70 15.60 0.09
C GLU A 34 -1.28 16.58 -0.95
N GLN A 35 -0.69 16.65 -2.15
CA GLN A 35 -1.12 17.56 -3.22
C GLN A 35 -2.39 17.09 -3.95
N GLU A 36 -2.47 15.80 -4.25
CA GLU A 36 -3.51 15.23 -5.14
C GLU A 36 -4.60 14.46 -4.37
N GLY A 37 -4.45 14.33 -3.04
CA GLY A 37 -5.34 13.56 -2.17
C GLY A 37 -5.14 12.04 -2.24
N LYS A 38 -4.31 11.55 -3.17
CA LYS A 38 -3.92 10.14 -3.30
C LYS A 38 -2.61 9.98 -4.05
N VAL A 39 -1.98 8.82 -3.86
CA VAL A 39 -0.81 8.36 -4.62
C VAL A 39 -1.01 6.91 -5.04
N ALA A 40 -0.40 6.53 -6.16
CA ALA A 40 -0.51 5.24 -6.81
C ALA A 40 0.87 4.61 -7.02
N PHE A 41 1.00 3.36 -6.61
CA PHE A 41 2.21 2.56 -6.75
C PHE A 41 1.96 1.38 -7.69
N GLY A 42 2.94 1.07 -8.54
CA GLY A 42 2.83 -0.05 -9.48
C GLY A 42 3.02 -1.40 -8.80
N SER A 43 2.34 -2.44 -9.29
CA SER A 43 2.59 -3.82 -8.88
C SER A 43 2.35 -4.82 -10.02
N GLN A 44 3.08 -5.93 -9.99
CA GLN A 44 2.82 -7.11 -10.82
C GLN A 44 1.95 -8.15 -10.11
N ASP A 45 1.82 -8.08 -8.78
CA ASP A 45 1.06 -9.03 -7.97
C ASP A 45 -0.45 -8.70 -7.98
N PHE A 46 -1.03 -8.52 -9.17
CA PHE A 46 -2.40 -8.03 -9.36
C PHE A 46 -3.46 -8.90 -8.70
N GLU A 47 -3.21 -10.20 -8.55
CA GLU A 47 -4.14 -11.15 -7.91
C GLU A 47 -4.43 -10.78 -6.45
N VAL A 48 -3.41 -10.29 -5.71
CA VAL A 48 -3.56 -9.87 -4.32
C VAL A 48 -4.51 -8.68 -4.23
N PHE A 49 -4.36 -7.70 -5.13
CA PHE A 49 -5.18 -6.49 -5.12
C PHE A 49 -6.60 -6.74 -5.64
N ARG A 50 -6.78 -7.60 -6.64
CA ARG A 50 -8.11 -8.02 -7.09
C ARG A 50 -8.87 -8.75 -5.99
N LYS A 51 -8.19 -9.67 -5.28
CA LYS A 51 -8.78 -10.32 -4.10
C LYS A 51 -9.10 -9.31 -3.01
N LEU A 52 -8.21 -8.37 -2.73
CA LEU A 52 -8.42 -7.32 -1.73
C LEU A 52 -9.64 -6.45 -2.05
N ASP A 53 -9.82 -6.07 -3.32
CA ASP A 53 -10.98 -5.30 -3.78
C ASP A 53 -12.30 -6.08 -3.64
N GLN A 54 -12.29 -7.37 -3.97
CA GLN A 54 -13.44 -8.25 -3.77
C GLN A 54 -13.80 -8.36 -2.28
N ASP A 55 -12.81 -8.66 -1.43
CA ASP A 55 -13.03 -8.90 0.00
C ASP A 55 -13.40 -7.62 0.77
N ARG A 56 -12.90 -6.45 0.34
CA ARG A 56 -13.16 -5.18 1.05
C ARG A 56 -14.55 -4.64 0.76
N ASN A 57 -15.19 -5.05 -0.34
CA ASN A 57 -16.53 -4.61 -0.74
C ASN A 57 -16.67 -3.08 -0.61
N ASP A 58 -15.81 -2.36 -1.34
CA ASP A 58 -15.67 -0.90 -1.34
C ASP A 58 -15.21 -0.21 -0.04
N ARG A 59 -14.99 -0.93 1.06
CA ARG A 59 -14.45 -0.36 2.31
C ARG A 59 -13.00 0.06 2.16
N ILE A 60 -12.56 1.01 3.00
CA ILE A 60 -11.15 1.42 3.08
C ILE A 60 -10.37 0.34 3.84
N VAL A 61 -9.14 0.04 3.39
CA VAL A 61 -8.26 -0.94 4.04
C VAL A 61 -7.03 -0.24 4.57
N LYS A 62 -6.65 -0.47 5.84
CA LYS A 62 -5.37 0.03 6.36
C LYS A 62 -4.21 -0.69 5.67
N VAL A 63 -3.23 0.09 5.23
CA VAL A 63 -1.99 -0.40 4.64
C VAL A 63 -0.85 -0.15 5.61
N PHE A 64 -0.08 -1.19 5.87
CA PHE A 64 1.19 -1.15 6.57
C PHE A 64 2.29 -1.32 5.53
N ILE A 65 3.25 -0.40 5.52
CA ILE A 65 4.27 -0.36 4.50
C ILE A 65 5.64 -0.64 5.11
N TYR A 66 6.27 -1.69 4.59
CA TYR A 66 7.64 -2.03 4.84
C TYR A 66 8.54 -1.23 3.89
N ALA A 67 9.20 -0.18 4.38
CA ALA A 67 10.10 0.62 3.55
C ALA A 67 11.34 -0.21 3.18
N THR A 68 11.52 -0.49 1.88
CA THR A 68 12.69 -1.18 1.35
C THR A 68 13.78 -0.17 0.94
N LEU A 69 15.00 -0.66 0.73
CA LEU A 69 16.13 0.14 0.26
C LEU A 69 16.48 1.35 1.15
N GLN A 70 16.19 1.28 2.45
CA GLN A 70 16.61 2.27 3.44
C GLN A 70 18.13 2.25 3.60
N GLU A 71 18.78 3.41 3.64
CA GLU A 71 20.23 3.51 3.87
C GLU A 71 20.62 2.99 5.26
N ASN A 72 19.83 3.31 6.29
CA ASN A 72 20.09 2.95 7.69
C ASN A 72 19.11 1.87 8.20
N ARG A 73 18.97 0.77 7.45
CA ARG A 73 18.01 -0.29 7.76
C ARG A 73 18.35 -0.99 9.09
N SER A 74 17.36 -1.10 9.97
CA SER A 74 17.47 -1.93 11.18
C SER A 74 17.66 -3.41 10.85
N PHE A 75 18.46 -4.11 11.67
CA PHE A 75 18.66 -5.56 11.53
C PHE A 75 17.37 -6.37 11.75
N ILE A 76 16.40 -5.81 12.47
CA ILE A 76 15.06 -6.37 12.62
C ILE A 76 14.13 -5.62 11.67
N PRO A 77 13.49 -6.29 10.69
CA PRO A 77 12.51 -5.67 9.80
C PRO A 77 11.36 -5.03 10.57
N LYS A 78 11.09 -3.76 10.27
CA LYS A 78 9.99 -2.97 10.83
C LYS A 78 9.16 -2.32 9.74
N VAL A 79 7.86 -2.26 9.97
CA VAL A 79 6.94 -1.39 9.24
C VAL A 79 7.10 0.02 9.80
N THR A 80 7.39 0.97 8.91
CA THR A 80 7.70 2.36 9.26
C THR A 80 6.72 3.35 8.65
N TRP A 81 5.81 2.90 7.79
CA TRP A 81 4.85 3.73 7.08
C TRP A 81 3.46 3.11 7.12
N GLN A 82 2.44 3.96 6.97
CA GLN A 82 1.05 3.53 6.82
C GLN A 82 0.33 4.37 5.77
N ALA A 83 -0.77 3.83 5.26
CA ALA A 83 -1.70 4.52 4.37
C ALA A 83 -3.11 3.90 4.44
N LEU A 84 -4.03 4.44 3.66
CA LEU A 84 -5.39 3.93 3.48
C LEU A 84 -5.61 3.53 2.01
N TYR A 85 -5.76 2.24 1.74
CA TYR A 85 -6.04 1.71 0.41
C TYR A 85 -7.49 1.97 0.01
N ILE A 86 -7.65 2.52 -1.20
CA ILE A 86 -8.95 2.94 -1.75
C ILE A 86 -9.34 2.19 -3.03
N GLY A 87 -8.43 1.40 -3.60
CA GLY A 87 -8.67 0.56 -4.77
C GLY A 87 -7.43 0.43 -5.66
N HIS A 88 -7.57 -0.23 -6.80
CA HIS A 88 -6.56 -0.20 -7.87
C HIS A 88 -7.15 0.19 -9.21
N VAL A 89 -6.26 0.55 -10.13
CA VAL A 89 -6.56 0.72 -11.55
C VAL A 89 -5.69 -0.20 -12.38
N ASP A 90 -6.23 -0.76 -13.46
CA ASP A 90 -5.45 -1.54 -14.42
C ASP A 90 -4.46 -0.63 -15.16
N SER A 91 -3.29 -1.19 -15.49
CA SER A 91 -2.31 -0.46 -16.29
C SER A 91 -2.75 -0.30 -17.75
N ARG A 92 -2.19 0.70 -18.43
CA ARG A 92 -2.24 0.83 -19.89
C ARG A 92 -0.83 0.67 -20.43
N ARG A 93 -0.54 -0.51 -21.01
CA ARG A 93 0.81 -0.88 -21.50
C ARG A 93 1.88 -0.72 -20.40
N GLY A 94 1.58 -1.19 -19.19
CA GLY A 94 2.51 -1.12 -18.05
C GLY A 94 2.62 0.24 -17.37
N ARG A 95 1.81 1.24 -17.77
CA ARG A 95 1.82 2.60 -17.23
C ARG A 95 0.50 2.96 -16.55
N HIS A 96 0.54 3.92 -15.64
CA HIS A 96 -0.66 4.42 -14.97
C HIS A 96 -1.56 5.11 -16.02
N PRO A 97 -2.88 4.88 -16.03
CA PRO A 97 -3.79 5.41 -17.06
C PRO A 97 -3.84 6.94 -17.09
N GLN A 98 -3.47 7.61 -16.00
CA GLN A 98 -3.42 9.07 -15.86
C GLN A 98 -2.00 9.63 -15.84
N GLY A 99 -1.04 8.90 -16.42
CA GLY A 99 0.37 9.32 -16.48
C GLY A 99 0.97 9.47 -15.08
N MET A 100 1.83 10.48 -14.90
CA MET A 100 2.56 10.71 -13.65
C MET A 100 1.76 11.45 -12.58
N LYS A 101 0.51 11.87 -12.86
CA LYS A 101 -0.29 12.70 -11.95
C LYS A 101 -0.35 12.16 -10.51
N TYR A 102 -0.60 10.87 -10.35
CA TYR A 102 -0.70 10.22 -9.04
C TYR A 102 0.51 9.33 -8.72
N ARG A 103 1.64 9.49 -9.42
CA ARG A 103 2.81 8.62 -9.22
C ARG A 103 3.91 9.40 -8.50
N PRO A 104 4.68 8.76 -7.61
CA PRO A 104 5.90 9.36 -7.09
C PRO A 104 6.80 9.80 -8.27
N ALA A 105 7.36 11.01 -8.21
CA ALA A 105 8.25 11.51 -9.25
C ALA A 105 9.47 10.58 -9.43
N THR A 106 9.92 9.97 -8.34
CA THR A 106 11.03 9.01 -8.30
C THR A 106 10.74 7.70 -9.05
N ALA A 107 9.47 7.41 -9.36
CA ALA A 107 9.05 6.25 -10.15
C ALA A 107 8.97 6.53 -11.67
N ALA A 108 9.36 7.73 -12.13
CA ALA A 108 9.30 8.09 -13.55
C ALA A 108 10.13 7.16 -14.45
N ASN A 109 11.20 6.60 -13.90
CA ASN A 109 12.14 5.72 -14.60
C ASN A 109 11.90 4.22 -14.33
N ASP A 110 10.83 3.87 -13.59
CA ASP A 110 10.46 2.48 -13.41
C ASP A 110 10.19 1.81 -14.76
N ALA A 111 10.55 0.53 -14.88
CA ALA A 111 10.20 -0.25 -16.06
C ALA A 111 8.67 -0.27 -16.25
N PRO A 112 8.15 -0.06 -17.47
CA PRO A 112 6.71 -0.04 -17.73
C PRO A 112 6.17 -1.48 -17.82
N ASN A 113 6.25 -2.24 -16.72
CA ASN A 113 5.85 -3.64 -16.65
C ASN A 113 4.81 -3.92 -15.56
N PHE A 114 4.17 -2.87 -15.01
CA PHE A 114 3.17 -3.02 -13.97
C PHE A 114 1.86 -3.58 -14.52
N ALA A 115 1.26 -4.53 -13.83
CA ALA A 115 -0.07 -5.05 -14.16
C ALA A 115 -1.16 -4.08 -13.69
N ILE A 116 -1.00 -3.52 -12.50
CA ILE A 116 -1.94 -2.60 -11.86
C ILE A 116 -1.20 -1.48 -11.15
N PHE A 117 -1.95 -0.45 -10.75
CA PHE A 117 -1.51 0.58 -9.83
C PHE A 117 -2.48 0.64 -8.66
N TRP A 118 -1.98 0.38 -7.46
CA TRP A 118 -2.78 0.42 -6.24
C TRP A 118 -2.73 1.83 -5.66
N GLU A 119 -3.91 2.35 -5.31
CA GLU A 119 -4.10 3.72 -4.88
C GLU A 119 -4.30 3.79 -3.37
N VAL A 120 -3.62 4.73 -2.74
CA VAL A 120 -3.77 5.04 -1.32
C VAL A 120 -3.96 6.52 -1.08
N THR A 121 -4.60 6.83 0.05
CA THR A 121 -4.65 8.17 0.66
C THR A 121 -4.02 8.11 2.06
N ASP A 122 -3.85 9.27 2.71
CA ASP A 122 -3.26 9.40 4.06
C ASP A 122 -1.93 8.64 4.22
N LEU A 123 -1.07 8.71 3.19
CA LEU A 123 0.27 8.12 3.22
C LEU A 123 1.17 8.95 4.15
N LYS A 124 1.70 8.31 5.20
CA LYS A 124 2.57 8.96 6.18
C LYS A 124 3.47 7.98 6.93
N PRO A 125 4.58 8.45 7.51
CA PRO A 125 5.36 7.65 8.45
C PRO A 125 4.52 7.29 9.69
N LEU A 126 4.88 6.18 10.34
CA LEU A 126 4.37 5.83 11.66
C LEU A 126 5.19 6.55 12.73
N ASP A 127 4.52 7.12 13.73
CA ASP A 127 5.19 7.71 14.90
C ASP A 127 6.02 6.65 15.65
N ILE A 128 5.50 5.43 15.71
CA ILE A 128 6.16 4.28 16.34
C ILE A 128 6.24 3.14 15.31
N PRO A 129 7.44 2.75 14.86
CA PRO A 129 7.62 1.61 13.97
C PRO A 129 7.09 0.31 14.57
N LEU A 130 6.44 -0.52 13.75
CA LEU A 130 5.87 -1.80 14.16
C LEU A 130 6.78 -2.96 13.75
N ASN A 131 6.96 -3.93 14.63
CA ASN A 131 7.71 -5.14 14.31
C ASN A 131 6.92 -6.02 13.33
N ILE A 132 7.61 -6.67 12.39
CA ILE A 132 6.96 -7.61 11.45
C ILE A 132 6.24 -8.76 12.19
N SER A 133 6.73 -9.15 13.37
CA SER A 133 6.09 -10.14 14.23
C SER A 133 4.73 -9.73 14.80
N ASN A 134 4.27 -8.49 14.58
CA ASN A 134 2.93 -8.04 14.97
C ASN A 134 1.86 -8.39 13.93
N PHE A 135 2.26 -9.01 12.82
CA PHE A 135 1.38 -9.34 11.71
C PHE A 135 1.37 -10.85 11.45
N LYS A 136 0.28 -11.31 10.85
CA LYS A 136 0.14 -12.66 10.30
C LYS A 136 -0.64 -12.63 9.00
N ALA A 137 -0.41 -13.58 8.10
CA ALA A 137 -1.25 -13.70 6.91
C ALA A 137 -2.70 -14.08 7.31
N VAL A 138 -3.69 -13.59 6.57
CA VAL A 138 -5.10 -13.93 6.83
C VAL A 138 -5.29 -15.46 6.81
N GLY A 139 -6.01 -15.98 7.81
CA GLY A 139 -6.30 -17.41 7.95
C GLY A 139 -5.13 -18.25 8.51
N LYS A 140 -3.99 -17.64 8.83
CA LYS A 140 -2.88 -18.32 9.50
C LYS A 140 -2.99 -18.17 11.03
N LYS A 141 -2.54 -19.21 11.73
CA LYS A 141 -2.49 -19.23 13.20
C LYS A 141 -1.34 -18.38 13.71
N ASP A 142 -0.15 -18.62 13.17
CA ASP A 142 1.09 -18.06 13.67
C ASP A 142 1.42 -16.70 13.04
N ALA A 143 2.06 -15.85 13.83
CA ALA A 143 2.62 -14.59 13.38
C ALA A 143 3.83 -14.79 12.46
N PHE A 144 4.17 -13.76 11.68
CA PHE A 144 5.43 -13.78 10.95
C PHE A 144 6.62 -13.85 11.92
N GLN A 145 7.65 -14.58 11.51
CA GLN A 145 8.90 -14.60 12.27
C GLN A 145 9.50 -13.19 12.33
N SER A 146 10.17 -12.83 13.42
CA SER A 146 10.68 -11.46 13.64
C SER A 146 11.66 -10.97 12.57
N ARG A 147 12.28 -11.89 11.81
CA ARG A 147 13.21 -11.61 10.71
C ARG A 147 12.59 -11.76 9.32
N PHE A 148 11.30 -12.07 9.24
CA PHE A 148 10.60 -12.17 7.96
C PHE A 148 10.68 -10.83 7.22
N ILE A 149 10.98 -10.90 5.92
CA ILE A 149 11.00 -9.74 5.04
C ILE A 149 9.84 -9.92 4.06
N PRO A 150 8.84 -9.02 4.04
CA PRO A 150 7.79 -9.09 3.03
C PRO A 150 8.37 -8.65 1.69
N GLU A 151 8.57 -9.60 0.77
CA GLU A 151 9.05 -9.31 -0.60
C GLU A 151 7.91 -9.00 -1.57
N LYS A 152 6.66 -9.28 -1.17
CA LYS A 152 5.45 -9.08 -1.97
C LYS A 152 4.30 -8.54 -1.10
N PRO A 153 3.26 -7.96 -1.71
CA PRO A 153 2.02 -7.62 -1.03
C PRO A 153 1.37 -8.83 -0.36
N LEU A 154 0.90 -8.65 0.89
CA LEU A 154 0.26 -9.69 1.69
C LEU A 154 -1.01 -9.15 2.34
N ILE A 155 -2.12 -9.89 2.22
CA ILE A 155 -3.31 -9.63 3.03
C ILE A 155 -3.08 -10.22 4.43
N ILE A 156 -3.16 -9.37 5.45
CA ILE A 156 -2.74 -9.68 6.82
C ILE A 156 -3.82 -9.40 7.85
N GLN A 157 -3.64 -9.97 9.03
CA GLN A 157 -4.26 -9.57 10.29
C GLN A 157 -3.15 -9.06 11.23
N TYR A 158 -3.53 -8.21 12.18
CA TYR A 158 -2.62 -7.61 13.14
C TYR A 158 -3.30 -7.53 14.52
N PHE A 159 -2.48 -7.44 15.56
CA PHE A 159 -2.89 -7.51 16.96
C PHE A 159 -2.23 -6.40 17.78
#